data_AF-A0A842YCE9-F1
#
_entry.id   AF-A0A842YCE9-F1
#
_cell.length_a   1.000
_cell.length_b   1.000
_cell.length_c   1.000
_cell.angle_alpha   90.00
_cell.angle_beta   90.00
_cell.angle_gamma   90.00
#
_symmetry.space_group_name_H-M   'P 1'
#
loop_
_entity.id
_entity.type
_entity.pdbx_description
1 polymer ?
#
loop_
_entity_poly.entity_id
_entity_poly.type
_entity_poly.pdbx_seq_one_letter_code
_entity_poly.pdbx_strand_id
1 'polypeptide(L)'
;MAELISKPVVIIGAGISGMRAALDLAEMGVKVYLVEKKPSIGGHMAQLDKTFPTLDCSMCIQGPWMVDCSRHSNIEILAYSDVTEVTGEQGDFTVKVLKHTRRVNSEKCTGCGDCQRVCPIEVPNEYDLGLKMRKAAYIPFPQAVPNIATLDIENCIECMVCVKTCKAEAISFDIADETRIINAGSIIVATGYELLDPATVPEYGYGRFANVVSSLEYERMVSASGPTGGIVMRPSDGREPHRIAFIQCVGSRDVNHCSYCSRICCTYATKEAIITKEHTPDVHIDILYNDMRAFGKGFEEFLVRGETEYDIHFVKGIPSEIQEEYGTRNLQVRHSNAKGHEVLLDIYDLVVLCPAMVPSSDTKIFGHLGIKSDESGFIQPDMKSLMISETGIPGVHMCGAVHMPKDIPDSVAQGSAAAALATLDLTIAQGDGTEALTEEDLELMAAEPRIGVIICSCGINIAGTVDVAEVTQYASGLPNVVYSKNLLYSCSSDAQVVIKDAIKEHKLNRLVVASCTPRTHEPLFRATIEEAGLNKYLFELANIREHCSWIHQADKDEATLKAMDLVRMSVARAKLLEAQEEAVTQIEPSVLVIGAGVA
;
A
#
# COMPACT_ATOMS: atom_id res chain seq x y z
N MET A 1 17.66 17.32 37.14
CA MET A 1 16.41 17.19 36.38
C MET A 1 16.51 15.89 35.62
N ALA A 2 15.79 14.85 36.04
CA ALA A 2 15.72 13.62 35.27
C ALA A 2 15.11 13.98 33.90
N GLU A 3 15.77 13.57 32.81
CA GLU A 3 15.20 13.67 31.46
C GLU A 3 13.81 13.02 31.50
N LEU A 4 12.77 13.82 31.22
CA LEU A 4 11.44 13.32 30.96
C LEU A 4 11.51 12.57 29.63
N ILE A 5 11.92 11.30 29.67
CA ILE A 5 11.91 10.43 28.50
C ILE A 5 10.45 10.28 28.07
N SER A 6 10.13 10.81 26.88
CA SER A 6 8.82 10.65 26.26
C SER A 6 8.51 9.16 26.15
N LYS A 7 7.38 8.71 26.74
CA LYS A 7 6.97 7.32 26.59
C LYS A 7 6.53 7.07 25.15
N PRO A 8 6.92 5.93 24.56
CA PRO A 8 6.57 5.61 23.19
C PRO A 8 5.07 5.34 23.03
N VAL A 9 4.60 5.42 21.79
CA VAL A 9 3.26 4.95 21.39
C VAL A 9 3.39 3.59 20.70
N VAL A 10 2.51 2.66 21.05
CA VAL A 10 2.40 1.37 20.35
C VAL A 10 1.23 1.43 19.38
N ILE A 11 1.48 1.10 18.12
CA ILE A 11 0.45 1.00 17.08
C ILE A 11 0.31 -0.47 16.68
N ILE A 12 -0.92 -0.98 16.73
CA ILE A 12 -1.22 -2.39 16.44
C ILE A 12 -1.93 -2.47 15.09
N GLY A 13 -1.20 -2.94 14.07
CA GLY A 13 -1.64 -3.00 12.68
C GLY A 13 -0.97 -1.90 11.85
N ALA A 14 -0.27 -2.30 10.80
CA ALA A 14 0.51 -1.41 9.94
C ALA A 14 -0.08 -1.28 8.53
N GLY A 15 -1.42 -1.19 8.46
CA GLY A 15 -2.12 -0.73 7.27
C GLY A 15 -1.95 0.78 7.06
N ILE A 16 -2.63 1.33 6.05
CA ILE A 16 -2.49 2.75 5.66
C ILE A 16 -2.76 3.74 6.82
N SER A 17 -3.75 3.47 7.66
CA SER A 17 -4.08 4.33 8.81
C SER A 17 -3.04 4.25 9.94
N GLY A 18 -2.55 3.04 10.24
CA GLY A 18 -1.51 2.81 11.24
C GLY A 18 -0.17 3.42 10.83
N MET A 19 0.20 3.31 9.55
CA MET A 19 1.40 3.96 9.02
C MET A 19 1.28 5.48 9.05
N ARG A 20 0.12 6.06 8.69
CA ARG A 20 -0.06 7.52 8.81
C ARG A 20 0.10 7.97 10.26
N ALA A 21 -0.54 7.29 11.20
CA ALA A 21 -0.42 7.60 12.62
C ALA A 21 1.03 7.49 13.12
N ALA A 22 1.76 6.47 12.66
CA ALA A 22 3.18 6.29 12.98
C ALA A 22 4.04 7.46 12.50
N LEU A 23 3.86 7.88 11.23
CA LEU A 23 4.60 8.99 10.64
C LEU A 23 4.27 10.31 11.32
N ASP A 24 2.99 10.61 11.57
CA ASP A 24 2.58 11.81 12.30
C ASP A 24 3.24 11.90 13.68
N LEU A 25 3.19 10.80 14.45
CA LEU A 25 3.80 10.74 15.78
C LEU A 25 5.33 10.88 15.71
N ALA A 26 5.96 10.22 14.73
CA ALA A 26 7.40 10.24 14.57
C ALA A 26 7.93 11.63 14.16
N GLU A 27 7.21 12.33 13.27
CA GLU A 27 7.45 13.72 12.86
C GLU A 27 7.27 14.70 14.04
N MET A 28 6.35 14.39 14.96
CA MET A 28 6.24 15.13 16.23
C MET A 28 7.40 14.85 17.20
N GLY A 29 8.27 13.86 16.95
CA GLY A 29 9.37 13.49 17.84
C GLY A 29 9.03 12.39 18.84
N VAL A 30 7.88 11.71 18.68
CA VAL A 30 7.45 10.62 19.57
C VAL A 30 8.02 9.29 19.06
N LYS A 31 8.61 8.50 19.97
CA LYS A 31 9.04 7.12 19.64
C LYS A 31 7.80 6.25 19.40
N VAL A 32 7.78 5.50 18.31
CA VAL A 32 6.68 4.62 17.90
C VAL A 32 7.17 3.19 17.75
N TYR A 33 6.42 2.24 18.29
CA TYR A 33 6.54 0.83 17.94
C TYR A 33 5.35 0.44 17.06
N LEU A 34 5.62 0.12 15.79
CA LEU A 34 4.61 -0.26 14.81
C LEU A 34 4.58 -1.79 14.69
N VAL A 35 3.60 -2.41 15.35
CA VAL A 35 3.45 -3.88 15.42
C VAL A 35 2.59 -4.35 14.26
N GLU A 36 3.10 -5.31 13.48
CA GLU A 36 2.41 -5.89 12.34
C GLU A 36 2.48 -7.41 12.36
N LYS A 37 1.32 -8.05 12.25
CA LYS A 37 1.18 -9.50 12.29
C LYS A 37 1.82 -10.17 11.08
N LYS A 38 1.65 -9.60 9.89
CA LYS A 38 2.21 -10.14 8.65
C LYS A 38 3.70 -9.83 8.54
N PRO A 39 4.45 -10.54 7.67
CA PRO A 39 5.87 -10.27 7.49
C PRO A 39 6.22 -8.91 6.86
N SER A 40 5.23 -8.15 6.38
CA SER A 40 5.39 -6.82 5.81
C SER A 40 4.25 -5.91 6.26
N ILE A 41 4.57 -4.63 6.45
CA ILE A 41 3.56 -3.56 6.58
C ILE A 41 2.86 -3.33 5.23
N GLY A 42 1.74 -2.62 5.27
CA GLY A 42 1.01 -2.13 4.10
C GLY A 42 -0.45 -2.55 3.99
N GLY A 43 -0.86 -3.62 4.70
CA GLY A 43 -2.25 -4.08 4.76
C GLY A 43 -2.88 -4.34 3.37
N HIS A 44 -4.20 -4.22 3.29
CA HIS A 44 -4.95 -4.46 2.05
C HIS A 44 -4.63 -3.45 0.93
N MET A 45 -4.26 -2.21 1.25
CA MET A 45 -3.95 -1.22 0.22
C MET A 45 -2.72 -1.62 -0.60
N ALA A 46 -1.78 -2.39 -0.03
CA ALA A 46 -0.68 -3.00 -0.78
C ALA A 46 -1.15 -4.02 -1.83
N GLN A 47 -2.34 -4.63 -1.70
CA GLN A 47 -2.87 -5.62 -2.64
C GLN A 47 -3.61 -5.00 -3.83
N LEU A 48 -4.07 -3.76 -3.69
CA LEU A 48 -4.83 -3.06 -4.74
C LEU A 48 -3.91 -2.64 -5.88
N ASP A 49 -4.40 -2.59 -7.12
CA ASP A 49 -3.60 -2.04 -8.22
C ASP A 49 -3.61 -0.50 -8.21
N LYS A 50 -4.81 0.07 -8.36
CA LYS A 50 -5.08 1.52 -8.27
C LYS A 50 -6.11 1.84 -7.18
N THR A 51 -6.23 3.12 -6.85
CA THR A 51 -7.17 3.64 -5.85
C THR A 51 -8.14 4.64 -6.47
N PHE A 52 -9.42 4.54 -6.11
CA PHE A 52 -10.44 5.51 -6.51
C PHE A 52 -10.40 6.78 -5.63
N PRO A 53 -10.93 7.91 -6.10
CA PRO A 53 -11.43 8.17 -7.47
C PRO A 53 -10.32 8.60 -8.44
N THR A 54 -9.09 8.79 -7.96
CA THR A 54 -8.00 9.39 -8.74
C THR A 54 -7.36 8.44 -9.76
N LEU A 55 -7.53 7.12 -9.58
CA LEU A 55 -6.81 6.08 -10.32
C LEU A 55 -5.29 6.13 -10.12
N ASP A 56 -4.82 6.69 -9.00
CA ASP A 56 -3.42 6.55 -8.61
C ASP A 56 -3.09 5.09 -8.31
N CYS A 57 -1.90 4.63 -8.69
CA CYS A 57 -1.39 3.34 -8.24
C CYS A 57 -1.25 3.33 -6.71
N SER A 58 -1.78 2.30 -6.06
CA SER A 58 -1.80 2.17 -4.59
C SER A 58 -0.39 2.27 -4.01
N MET A 59 0.57 1.58 -4.62
CA MET A 59 1.96 1.52 -4.20
C MET A 59 2.71 2.84 -4.46
N CYS A 60 2.26 3.67 -5.39
CA CYS A 60 2.84 5.00 -5.58
C CYS A 60 2.48 5.97 -4.45
N ILE A 61 1.37 5.73 -3.74
CA ILE A 61 0.99 6.54 -2.58
C ILE A 61 1.54 5.90 -1.30
N GLN A 62 1.35 4.59 -1.14
CA GLN A 62 1.71 3.89 0.08
C GLN A 62 3.19 3.50 0.17
N GLY A 63 3.81 3.13 -0.95
CA GLY A 63 5.19 2.65 -1.00
C GLY A 63 6.20 3.62 -0.36
N PRO A 64 6.15 4.93 -0.67
CA PRO A 64 6.98 5.93 0.02
C PRO A 64 6.80 5.90 1.54
N TRP A 65 5.55 5.85 2.03
CA TRP A 65 5.28 5.81 3.47
C TRP A 65 5.77 4.54 4.15
N MET A 66 5.71 3.40 3.45
CA MET A 66 6.28 2.16 3.97
C MET A 66 7.80 2.31 4.17
N VAL A 67 8.47 2.88 3.17
CA VAL A 67 9.91 3.14 3.24
C VAL A 67 10.24 4.16 4.32
N ASP A 68 9.52 5.27 4.40
CA ASP A 68 9.71 6.31 5.40
C ASP A 68 9.57 5.73 6.82
N CYS A 69 8.53 4.92 7.07
CA CYS A 69 8.36 4.18 8.32
C CYS A 69 9.57 3.30 8.66
N SER A 70 10.21 2.69 7.68
CA SER A 70 11.36 1.79 7.91
C SER A 70 12.68 2.52 8.16
N ARG A 71 12.77 3.79 7.76
CA ARG A 71 13.98 4.61 7.86
C ARG A 71 13.92 5.61 9.00
N HIS A 72 12.72 5.97 9.45
CA HIS A 72 12.54 6.96 10.48
C HIS A 72 13.10 6.48 11.82
N SER A 73 14.04 7.23 12.41
CA SER A 73 14.70 6.90 13.69
C SER A 73 13.72 6.69 14.85
N ASN A 74 12.66 7.48 14.88
CA ASN A 74 11.57 7.36 15.86
C ASN A 74 10.60 6.20 15.61
N ILE A 75 10.68 5.45 14.51
CA ILE A 75 9.77 4.30 14.25
C ILE A 75 10.56 3.00 14.34
N GLU A 76 10.09 2.06 15.17
CA GLU A 76 10.56 0.69 15.17
C GLU A 76 9.46 -0.24 14.64
N ILE A 77 9.71 -0.87 13.50
CA ILE A 77 8.77 -1.82 12.90
C ILE A 77 8.98 -3.20 13.52
N LEU A 78 7.94 -3.71 14.18
CA LEU A 78 7.86 -5.06 14.72
C LEU A 78 6.98 -5.92 13.81
N ALA A 79 7.40 -6.10 12.55
CA ALA A 79 6.71 -6.94 11.57
C ALA A 79 6.92 -8.43 11.83
N TYR A 80 5.90 -9.24 11.53
CA TYR A 80 5.80 -10.65 11.92
C TYR A 80 5.72 -10.83 13.44
N SER A 81 4.90 -10.01 14.10
CA SER A 81 4.74 -10.02 15.55
C SER A 81 3.29 -9.88 16.00
N ASP A 82 2.93 -10.53 17.12
CA ASP A 82 1.61 -10.45 17.74
C ASP A 82 1.69 -9.80 19.13
N VAL A 83 0.67 -9.01 19.49
CA VAL A 83 0.50 -8.50 20.85
C VAL A 83 -0.19 -9.57 21.70
N THR A 84 0.56 -10.14 22.64
CA THR A 84 0.11 -11.27 23.47
C THR A 84 -0.54 -10.84 24.78
N GLU A 85 -0.20 -9.66 25.30
CA GLU A 85 -0.69 -9.19 26.59
C GLU A 85 -0.56 -7.66 26.66
N VAL A 86 -1.56 -7.00 27.25
CA VAL A 86 -1.51 -5.58 27.60
C VAL A 86 -2.01 -5.43 29.02
N THR A 87 -1.25 -4.70 29.83
CA THR A 87 -1.62 -4.34 31.22
C THR A 87 -1.27 -2.89 31.48
N GLY A 88 -1.77 -2.33 32.59
CA GLY A 88 -1.53 -0.94 32.96
C GLY A 88 -2.68 -0.02 32.58
N GLU A 89 -2.40 1.28 32.56
CA GLU A 89 -3.37 2.35 32.34
C GLU A 89 -2.77 3.47 31.49
N GLN A 90 -3.58 4.47 31.12
CA GLN A 90 -3.16 5.62 30.33
C GLN A 90 -1.86 6.23 30.87
N GLY A 91 -0.88 6.41 29.99
CA GLY A 91 0.42 6.92 30.34
C GLY A 91 1.39 5.89 30.92
N ASP A 92 1.00 4.65 31.23
CA ASP A 92 1.88 3.59 31.72
C ASP A 92 1.40 2.17 31.36
N PHE A 93 1.24 1.91 30.07
CA PHE A 93 0.94 0.57 29.58
C PHE A 93 2.19 -0.30 29.52
N THR A 94 2.05 -1.57 29.88
CA THR A 94 3.03 -2.62 29.58
C THR A 94 2.46 -3.50 28.47
N VAL A 95 3.08 -3.44 27.29
CA VAL A 95 2.69 -4.20 26.10
C VAL A 95 3.69 -5.32 25.84
N LYS A 96 3.22 -6.56 25.79
CA LYS A 96 4.04 -7.74 25.50
C LYS A 96 3.84 -8.19 24.05
N VAL A 97 4.90 -8.08 23.27
CA VAL A 97 4.92 -8.41 21.84
C VAL A 97 5.73 -9.68 21.61
N LEU A 98 5.12 -10.69 21.01
CA LEU A 98 5.80 -11.89 20.53
C LEU A 98 6.21 -11.66 19.08
N LYS A 99 7.51 -11.53 18.85
CA LYS A 99 8.12 -11.45 17.53
C LYS A 99 8.44 -12.86 17.05
N HIS A 100 7.71 -13.31 16.05
CA HIS A 100 7.90 -14.65 15.48
C HIS A 100 9.22 -14.72 14.72
N THR A 101 9.86 -15.87 14.79
CA THR A 101 11.09 -16.11 14.05
C THR A 101 10.80 -16.24 12.57
N ARG A 102 11.51 -15.45 11.77
CA ARG A 102 11.56 -15.63 10.32
C ARG A 102 12.46 -16.80 9.92
N ARG A 103 13.23 -17.37 10.86
CA ARG A 103 14.44 -18.17 10.63
C ARG A 103 15.47 -17.46 9.73
N VAL A 104 15.41 -16.13 9.69
CA VAL A 104 16.26 -15.25 8.90
C VAL A 104 16.69 -14.08 9.77
N ASN A 105 17.99 -13.87 9.90
CA ASN A 105 18.57 -12.72 10.56
C ASN A 105 18.33 -11.46 9.70
N SER A 106 17.60 -10.51 10.27
CA SER A 106 17.20 -9.26 9.60
C SER A 106 18.36 -8.35 9.24
N GLU A 107 19.46 -8.36 9.99
CA GLU A 107 20.62 -7.50 9.76
C GLU A 107 21.52 -8.03 8.63
N LYS A 108 21.49 -9.34 8.39
CA LYS A 108 22.26 -9.99 7.32
C LYS A 108 21.48 -10.15 6.03
N CYS A 109 20.16 -10.23 6.09
CA CYS A 109 19.34 -10.49 4.92
C CYS A 109 19.41 -9.32 3.94
N THR A 110 19.70 -9.59 2.67
CA THR A 110 19.74 -8.57 1.61
C THR A 110 18.45 -8.49 0.79
N GLY A 111 17.44 -9.31 1.11
CA GLY A 111 16.18 -9.35 0.35
C GLY A 111 16.34 -9.84 -1.11
N CYS A 112 17.44 -10.50 -1.47
CA CYS A 112 17.73 -10.85 -2.88
C CYS A 112 16.80 -11.92 -3.50
N GLY A 113 16.06 -12.67 -2.68
CA GLY A 113 15.12 -13.69 -3.14
C GLY A 113 15.75 -15.02 -3.61
N ASP A 114 17.07 -15.20 -3.50
CA ASP A 114 17.73 -16.44 -3.96
C ASP A 114 17.23 -17.68 -3.22
N CYS A 115 16.89 -17.55 -1.94
CA CYS A 115 16.29 -18.62 -1.15
C CYS A 115 14.92 -19.06 -1.69
N GLN A 116 14.13 -18.15 -2.26
CA GLN A 116 12.84 -18.45 -2.86
C GLN A 116 13.03 -19.27 -4.13
N ARG A 117 14.01 -18.90 -4.98
CA ARG A 117 14.26 -19.55 -6.27
C ARG A 117 14.63 -21.03 -6.16
N VAL A 118 15.30 -21.41 -5.06
CA VAL A 118 15.77 -22.79 -4.83
C VAL A 118 14.84 -23.62 -3.96
N CYS A 119 13.81 -23.02 -3.36
CA CYS A 119 12.90 -23.73 -2.47
C CYS A 119 11.98 -24.67 -3.27
N PRO A 120 11.92 -25.98 -2.94
CA PRO A 120 11.13 -26.94 -3.71
C PRO A 120 9.64 -26.98 -3.33
N ILE A 121 9.26 -26.39 -2.19
CA ILE A 121 7.88 -26.43 -1.68
C ILE A 121 7.05 -25.30 -2.27
N GLU A 122 5.83 -25.62 -2.68
CA GLU A 122 4.83 -24.67 -3.17
C GLU A 122 3.67 -24.58 -2.20
N VAL A 123 3.27 -23.35 -1.87
CA VAL A 123 2.19 -23.02 -0.94
C VAL A 123 1.31 -21.95 -1.60
N PRO A 124 -0.03 -22.01 -1.50
CA PRO A 124 -0.88 -20.93 -2.00
C PRO A 124 -0.47 -19.57 -1.41
N ASN A 125 -0.27 -18.56 -2.27
CA ASN A 125 0.14 -17.24 -1.82
C ASN A 125 -1.04 -16.47 -1.23
N GLU A 126 -0.99 -16.13 0.05
CA GLU A 126 -2.04 -15.41 0.76
C GLU A 126 -2.17 -13.96 0.28
N TYR A 127 -1.07 -13.34 -0.18
CA TYR A 127 -1.10 -11.99 -0.74
C TYR A 127 -1.83 -11.95 -2.09
N ASP A 128 -1.71 -13.02 -2.89
CA ASP A 128 -2.42 -13.19 -4.16
C ASP A 128 -3.70 -14.04 -4.02
N LEU A 129 -4.20 -14.23 -2.79
CA LEU A 129 -5.44 -14.98 -2.48
C LEU A 129 -5.48 -16.39 -3.09
N GLY A 130 -4.34 -17.06 -3.17
CA GLY A 130 -4.22 -18.41 -3.70
C GLY A 130 -4.20 -18.51 -5.23
N LEU A 131 -4.33 -17.39 -5.97
CA LEU A 131 -4.24 -17.36 -7.43
C LEU A 131 -2.87 -17.74 -7.98
N LYS A 132 -1.83 -17.64 -7.14
CA LYS A 132 -0.46 -18.04 -7.44
C LYS A 132 0.13 -18.79 -6.27
N MET A 133 1.00 -19.75 -6.57
CA MET A 133 1.82 -20.41 -5.57
C MET A 133 3.04 -19.56 -5.21
N ARG A 134 3.30 -19.39 -3.91
CA ARG A 134 4.59 -18.95 -3.37
C ARG A 134 5.40 -20.16 -2.93
N LYS A 135 6.64 -19.91 -2.50
CA LYS A 135 7.50 -20.93 -1.91
C LYS A 135 7.44 -20.88 -0.38
N ALA A 136 7.92 -21.92 0.30
CA ALA A 136 8.03 -21.91 1.77
C ALA A 136 9.06 -20.87 2.26
N ALA A 137 10.14 -20.65 1.50
CA ALA A 137 10.97 -19.45 1.65
C ALA A 137 10.41 -18.34 0.76
N TYR A 138 10.00 -17.21 1.32
CA TYR A 138 9.31 -16.17 0.56
C TYR A 138 9.57 -14.76 1.07
N ILE A 139 9.33 -13.78 0.19
CA ILE A 139 9.11 -12.37 0.51
C ILE A 139 7.65 -12.11 0.11
N PRO A 140 6.81 -11.46 0.96
CA PRO A 140 5.36 -11.40 0.75
C PRO A 140 4.94 -10.83 -0.62
N PHE A 141 5.58 -9.74 -1.04
CA PHE A 141 5.38 -9.09 -2.33
C PHE A 141 6.62 -8.28 -2.70
N PRO A 142 6.82 -7.87 -3.97
CA PRO A 142 8.09 -7.28 -4.43
C PRO A 142 8.53 -6.02 -3.68
N GLN A 143 7.58 -5.17 -3.25
CA GLN A 143 7.85 -3.92 -2.52
C GLN A 143 7.65 -4.08 -1.00
N ALA A 144 7.75 -5.30 -0.47
CA ALA A 144 7.55 -5.56 0.95
C ALA A 144 8.52 -4.77 1.84
N VAL A 145 8.01 -4.29 2.97
CA VAL A 145 8.78 -3.58 3.98
C VAL A 145 8.47 -4.19 5.36
N PRO A 146 9.47 -4.66 6.12
CA PRO A 146 10.88 -4.74 5.73
C PRO A 146 11.11 -5.77 4.60
N ASN A 147 12.06 -5.49 3.71
CA ASN A 147 12.40 -6.38 2.59
C ASN A 147 13.26 -7.56 3.05
N ILE A 148 12.66 -8.45 3.85
CA ILE A 148 13.33 -9.57 4.51
C ILE A 148 12.58 -10.85 4.18
N ALA A 149 13.32 -11.88 3.77
CA ALA A 149 12.76 -13.21 3.55
C ALA A 149 12.24 -13.84 4.85
N THR A 150 11.16 -14.60 4.75
CA THR A 150 10.56 -15.38 5.84
C THR A 150 10.50 -16.85 5.43
N LEU A 151 10.82 -17.75 6.36
CA LEU A 151 10.54 -19.17 6.22
C LEU A 151 9.20 -19.51 6.88
N ASP A 152 8.28 -20.01 6.06
CA ASP A 152 7.05 -20.65 6.50
C ASP A 152 7.36 -22.04 7.06
N ILE A 153 7.43 -22.14 8.39
CA ILE A 153 7.83 -23.36 9.10
C ILE A 153 6.76 -24.45 8.97
N GLU A 154 5.49 -24.08 8.88
CA GLU A 154 4.39 -25.04 8.80
C GLU A 154 4.48 -25.89 7.52
N ASN A 155 4.98 -25.29 6.44
CA ASN A 155 5.14 -25.97 5.14
C ASN A 155 6.59 -26.36 4.83
N CYS A 156 7.58 -25.92 5.61
CA CYS A 156 8.99 -26.21 5.38
C CYS A 156 9.33 -27.69 5.64
N ILE A 157 10.04 -28.33 4.71
CA ILE A 157 10.54 -29.71 4.87
C ILE A 157 12.00 -29.79 5.36
N GLU A 158 12.58 -28.67 5.79
CA GLU A 158 13.94 -28.60 6.34
C GLU A 158 15.05 -29.20 5.45
N CYS A 159 14.91 -29.10 4.12
CA CYS A 159 15.91 -29.62 3.17
C CYS A 159 17.26 -28.85 3.16
N MET A 160 17.33 -27.72 3.86
CA MET A 160 18.50 -26.83 4.01
C MET A 160 19.10 -26.26 2.72
N VAL A 161 18.43 -26.37 1.57
CA VAL A 161 18.92 -25.82 0.29
C VAL A 161 18.99 -24.29 0.32
N CYS A 162 18.00 -23.63 0.95
CA CYS A 162 17.98 -22.18 1.12
C CYS A 162 19.16 -21.68 1.97
N VAL A 163 19.53 -22.41 3.03
CA VAL A 163 20.67 -22.10 3.90
C VAL A 163 21.97 -22.13 3.09
N LYS A 164 22.20 -23.20 2.32
CA LYS A 164 23.41 -23.35 1.49
C LYS A 164 23.54 -22.30 0.39
N THR A 165 22.41 -21.80 -0.12
CA THR A 165 22.37 -20.82 -1.21
C THR A 165 22.53 -19.39 -0.69
N CYS A 166 22.20 -19.13 0.57
CA CYS A 166 22.24 -17.79 1.16
C CYS A 166 23.69 -17.32 1.37
N LYS A 167 24.21 -16.55 0.41
CA LYS A 167 25.57 -15.96 0.48
C LYS A 167 25.79 -15.07 1.70
N ALA A 168 24.73 -14.43 2.18
CA ALA A 168 24.78 -13.55 3.36
C ALA A 168 24.75 -14.33 4.68
N GLU A 169 24.57 -15.66 4.64
CA GLU A 169 24.46 -16.53 5.83
C GLU A 169 23.40 -16.02 6.83
N ALA A 170 22.29 -15.52 6.28
CA ALA A 170 21.21 -14.93 7.07
C ALA A 170 20.23 -15.99 7.59
N ILE A 171 20.11 -17.15 6.94
CA ILE A 171 19.10 -18.16 7.28
C ILE A 171 19.64 -19.09 8.36
N SER A 172 18.94 -19.19 9.49
CA SER A 172 19.27 -20.11 10.58
C SER A 172 18.01 -20.62 11.29
N PHE A 173 17.97 -21.94 11.49
CA PHE A 173 16.90 -22.65 12.21
C PHE A 173 17.06 -22.58 13.73
N ASP A 174 18.14 -21.97 14.23
CA ASP A 174 18.36 -21.77 15.67
C ASP A 174 17.79 -20.44 16.17
N ILE A 175 17.33 -19.56 15.27
CA ILE A 175 16.70 -18.29 15.63
C ILE A 175 15.32 -18.59 16.21
N ALA A 176 15.16 -18.42 17.53
CA ALA A 176 13.89 -18.62 18.23
C ALA A 176 13.00 -17.36 18.19
N ASP A 177 11.73 -17.53 18.56
CA ASP A 177 10.84 -16.40 18.80
C ASP A 177 11.36 -15.54 19.95
N GLU A 178 11.07 -14.24 19.87
CA GLU A 178 11.53 -13.25 20.83
C GLU A 178 10.33 -12.55 21.48
N THR A 179 10.30 -12.48 22.81
CA THR A 179 9.32 -11.66 23.53
C THR A 179 9.92 -10.30 23.86
N ARG A 180 9.27 -9.24 23.38
CA ARG A 180 9.58 -7.84 23.70
C ARG A 180 8.56 -7.29 24.68
N ILE A 181 9.04 -6.55 25.68
CA ILE A 181 8.19 -5.82 26.64
C ILE A 181 8.41 -4.34 26.37
N ILE A 182 7.32 -3.63 26.09
CA ILE A 182 7.33 -2.21 25.73
C ILE A 182 6.50 -1.46 26.76
N ASN A 183 7.11 -0.46 27.41
CA ASN A 183 6.40 0.46 28.29
C ASN A 183 5.91 1.64 27.46
N ALA A 184 4.61 1.72 27.20
CA ALA A 184 3.99 2.69 26.28
C ALA A 184 3.14 3.72 27.04
N GLY A 185 3.07 4.94 26.53
CA GLY A 185 2.19 5.97 27.07
C GLY A 185 0.76 5.89 26.52
N SER A 186 0.63 5.53 25.24
CA SER A 186 -0.65 5.33 24.55
C SER A 186 -0.58 4.16 23.57
N ILE A 187 -1.76 3.65 23.20
CA ILE A 187 -1.92 2.56 22.23
C ILE A 187 -2.90 2.99 21.14
N ILE A 188 -2.58 2.72 19.87
CA ILE A 188 -3.47 2.92 18.73
C ILE A 188 -3.78 1.56 18.09
N VAL A 189 -5.06 1.23 17.93
CA VAL A 189 -5.52 0.00 17.27
C VAL A 189 -5.90 0.31 15.81
N ALA A 190 -5.22 -0.34 14.87
CA ALA A 190 -5.34 -0.12 13.43
C ALA A 190 -5.33 -1.45 12.64
N THR A 191 -5.95 -2.50 13.20
CA THR A 191 -5.92 -3.87 12.67
C THR A 191 -6.72 -4.07 11.37
N GLY A 192 -7.41 -3.03 10.88
CA GLY A 192 -8.05 -3.04 9.57
C GLY A 192 -9.34 -3.85 9.52
N TYR A 193 -9.52 -4.63 8.46
CA TYR A 193 -10.73 -5.35 8.12
C TYR A 193 -10.37 -6.63 7.34
N GLU A 194 -11.36 -7.49 7.13
CA GLU A 194 -11.31 -8.60 6.18
C GLU A 194 -12.52 -8.52 5.22
N LEU A 195 -12.50 -9.27 4.13
CA LEU A 195 -13.68 -9.44 3.29
C LEU A 195 -14.44 -10.68 3.73
N LEU A 196 -15.77 -10.58 3.75
CA LEU A 196 -16.66 -11.72 3.93
C LEU A 196 -16.30 -12.80 2.91
N ASP A 197 -16.14 -14.03 3.38
CA ASP A 197 -15.96 -15.18 2.50
C ASP A 197 -17.20 -15.33 1.59
N PRO A 198 -17.07 -15.11 0.27
CA PRO A 198 -18.22 -15.17 -0.62
C PRO A 198 -18.82 -16.58 -0.72
N ALA A 199 -18.13 -17.63 -0.29
CA ALA A 199 -18.68 -18.99 -0.20
C ALA A 199 -19.86 -19.08 0.77
N THR A 200 -19.97 -18.12 1.71
CA THR A 200 -21.11 -18.01 2.63
C THR A 200 -22.40 -17.52 1.95
N VAL A 201 -22.33 -17.06 0.69
CA VAL A 201 -23.45 -16.65 -0.16
C VAL A 201 -23.58 -17.65 -1.34
N PRO A 202 -24.07 -18.87 -1.08
CA PRO A 202 -23.94 -20.03 -1.98
C PRO A 202 -24.65 -19.86 -3.34
N GLU A 203 -25.66 -19.00 -3.42
CA GLU A 203 -26.38 -18.67 -4.66
C GLU A 203 -25.48 -18.09 -5.75
N TYR A 204 -24.34 -17.50 -5.40
CA TYR A 204 -23.37 -16.97 -6.35
C TYR A 204 -22.27 -17.95 -6.75
N GLY A 205 -22.21 -19.13 -6.11
CA GLY A 205 -21.36 -20.23 -6.56
C GLY A 205 -19.85 -19.99 -6.46
N TYR A 206 -19.39 -19.05 -5.61
CA TYR A 206 -17.97 -18.89 -5.31
C TYR A 206 -17.38 -20.19 -4.75
N GLY A 207 -16.18 -20.56 -5.22
CA GLY A 207 -15.53 -21.85 -4.91
C GLY A 207 -16.14 -23.07 -5.61
N ARG A 208 -17.37 -22.97 -6.15
CA ARG A 208 -18.00 -24.00 -6.99
C ARG A 208 -17.72 -23.79 -8.48
N PHE A 209 -17.78 -22.54 -8.93
CA PHE A 209 -17.56 -22.17 -10.32
C PHE A 209 -16.23 -21.44 -10.44
N ALA A 210 -15.34 -21.95 -11.29
CA ALA A 210 -13.98 -21.42 -11.40
C ALA A 210 -13.94 -19.96 -11.91
N ASN A 211 -14.93 -19.54 -12.69
CA ASN A 211 -15.01 -18.18 -13.24
C ASN A 211 -15.77 -17.18 -12.33
N VAL A 212 -16.09 -17.57 -11.09
CA VAL A 212 -16.62 -16.66 -10.07
C VAL A 212 -15.49 -16.32 -9.11
N VAL A 213 -15.11 -15.05 -9.06
CA VAL A 213 -14.00 -14.54 -8.25
C VAL A 213 -14.48 -13.43 -7.34
N SER A 214 -13.77 -13.17 -6.24
CA SER A 214 -13.95 -11.99 -5.40
C SER A 214 -13.29 -10.76 -6.04
N SER A 215 -13.74 -9.57 -5.67
CA SER A 215 -13.14 -8.32 -6.15
C SER A 215 -11.68 -8.16 -5.73
N LEU A 216 -11.28 -8.68 -4.56
CA LEU A 216 -9.87 -8.62 -4.16
C LEU A 216 -9.00 -9.63 -4.94
N GLU A 217 -9.53 -10.79 -5.35
CA GLU A 217 -8.84 -11.65 -6.33
C GLU A 217 -8.71 -10.93 -7.67
N TYR A 218 -9.78 -10.26 -8.10
CA TYR A 218 -9.79 -9.47 -9.32
C TYR A 218 -8.74 -8.33 -9.29
N GLU A 219 -8.59 -7.62 -8.17
CA GLU A 219 -7.51 -6.65 -7.93
C GLU A 219 -6.13 -7.24 -8.16
N ARG A 220 -5.90 -8.48 -7.70
CA ARG A 220 -4.64 -9.18 -7.95
C ARG A 220 -4.49 -9.51 -9.43
N MET A 221 -5.55 -9.91 -10.13
CA MET A 221 -5.49 -10.18 -11.57
C MET A 221 -5.17 -8.93 -12.41
N VAL A 222 -5.79 -7.79 -12.10
CA VAL A 222 -5.52 -6.53 -12.83
C VAL A 222 -4.19 -5.88 -12.43
N SER A 223 -3.59 -6.30 -11.31
CA SER A 223 -2.34 -5.73 -10.83
C SER A 223 -1.14 -6.16 -11.67
N ALA A 224 -0.29 -5.19 -12.05
CA ALA A 224 0.95 -5.46 -12.78
C ALA A 224 1.94 -6.36 -12.02
N SER A 225 1.94 -6.32 -10.68
CA SER A 225 2.75 -7.20 -9.83
C SER A 225 2.02 -8.49 -9.44
N GLY A 226 0.81 -8.68 -9.98
CA GLY A 226 -0.09 -9.78 -9.69
C GLY A 226 0.24 -11.09 -10.41
N PRO A 227 -0.52 -12.15 -10.10
CA PRO A 227 -0.35 -13.50 -10.67
C PRO A 227 -0.40 -13.54 -12.20
N THR A 228 -1.22 -12.68 -12.81
CA THR A 228 -1.44 -12.65 -14.27
C THR A 228 -0.77 -11.45 -14.96
N GLY A 229 0.08 -10.71 -14.23
CA GLY A 229 0.85 -9.58 -14.79
C GLY A 229 -0.01 -8.42 -15.31
N GLY A 230 -1.23 -8.26 -14.78
CA GLY A 230 -2.17 -7.22 -15.18
C GLY A 230 -3.15 -7.61 -16.29
N ILE A 231 -3.09 -8.85 -16.79
CA ILE A 231 -4.02 -9.35 -17.81
C ILE A 231 -5.11 -10.15 -17.12
N VAL A 232 -6.37 -9.75 -17.30
CA VAL A 232 -7.52 -10.46 -16.72
C VAL A 232 -7.80 -11.72 -17.53
N MET A 233 -7.76 -12.87 -16.85
CA MET A 233 -7.94 -14.18 -17.46
C MET A 233 -8.98 -14.97 -16.70
N ARG A 234 -9.83 -15.70 -17.42
CA ARG A 234 -10.76 -16.68 -16.85
C ARG A 234 -9.98 -17.77 -16.11
N PRO A 235 -10.20 -18.01 -14.81
CA PRO A 235 -9.47 -19.04 -14.07
C PRO A 235 -9.71 -20.45 -14.61
N SER A 236 -10.84 -20.69 -15.28
CA SER A 236 -11.18 -22.02 -15.80
C SER A 236 -10.35 -22.50 -16.99
N ASP A 237 -9.95 -21.60 -17.89
CA ASP A 237 -9.35 -21.93 -19.20
C ASP A 237 -8.22 -20.98 -19.63
N GLY A 238 -7.93 -19.93 -18.86
CA GLY A 238 -6.87 -18.96 -19.14
C GLY A 238 -7.14 -18.09 -20.35
N ARG A 239 -8.39 -17.90 -20.77
CA ARG A 239 -8.76 -16.98 -21.86
C ARG A 239 -9.17 -15.63 -21.32
N GLU A 240 -8.98 -14.57 -22.11
CA GLU A 240 -9.51 -13.26 -21.77
C GLU A 240 -11.06 -13.27 -21.84
N PRO A 241 -11.75 -12.74 -20.82
CA PRO A 241 -13.20 -12.63 -20.85
C PRO A 241 -13.65 -11.50 -21.78
N HIS A 242 -14.71 -11.73 -22.56
CA HIS A 242 -15.33 -10.71 -23.41
C HIS A 242 -16.55 -10.06 -22.73
N ARG A 243 -17.15 -10.75 -21.75
CA ARG A 243 -18.23 -10.21 -20.91
C ARG A 243 -17.96 -10.46 -19.43
N ILE A 244 -17.96 -9.41 -18.62
CA ILE A 244 -17.74 -9.47 -17.17
C ILE A 244 -18.93 -8.86 -16.43
N ALA A 245 -19.41 -9.53 -15.39
CA ALA A 245 -20.40 -8.98 -14.46
C ALA A 245 -19.78 -8.73 -13.09
N PHE A 246 -19.94 -7.52 -12.56
CA PHE A 246 -19.68 -7.21 -11.16
C PHE A 246 -20.98 -7.27 -10.37
N ILE A 247 -21.02 -8.04 -9.28
CA ILE A 247 -22.18 -8.16 -8.41
C ILE A 247 -21.91 -7.38 -7.13
N GLN A 248 -22.68 -6.32 -6.93
CA GLN A 248 -22.59 -5.48 -5.74
C GLN A 248 -23.25 -6.11 -4.53
N CYS A 249 -22.89 -5.60 -3.35
CA CYS A 249 -23.55 -5.92 -2.09
C CYS A 249 -23.52 -7.42 -1.72
N VAL A 250 -22.49 -8.17 -2.11
CA VAL A 250 -22.39 -9.60 -1.78
C VAL A 250 -22.21 -9.74 -0.26
N GLY A 251 -23.25 -10.21 0.42
CA GLY A 251 -23.34 -10.29 1.88
C GLY A 251 -23.37 -8.95 2.63
N SER A 252 -23.49 -7.81 1.91
CA SER A 252 -23.71 -6.49 2.50
C SER A 252 -25.15 -6.05 2.29
N ARG A 253 -25.71 -5.29 3.23
CA ARG A 253 -27.14 -4.92 3.21
C ARG A 253 -28.03 -6.17 3.08
N ASP A 254 -27.57 -7.26 3.67
CA ASP A 254 -28.21 -8.57 3.69
C ASP A 254 -28.53 -8.92 5.14
N VAL A 255 -29.80 -9.20 5.41
CA VAL A 255 -30.28 -9.55 6.75
C VAL A 255 -29.80 -10.92 7.20
N ASN A 256 -29.37 -11.78 6.27
CA ASN A 256 -28.81 -13.11 6.58
C ASN A 256 -27.31 -13.05 6.87
N HIS A 257 -26.64 -11.95 6.48
CA HIS A 257 -25.21 -11.73 6.65
C HIS A 257 -24.97 -10.37 7.33
N CYS A 258 -24.45 -9.37 6.61
CA CYS A 258 -24.19 -8.05 7.17
C CYS A 258 -25.30 -7.07 6.79
N SER A 259 -26.05 -6.57 7.78
CA SER A 259 -27.14 -5.62 7.57
C SER A 259 -26.68 -4.22 7.15
N TYR A 260 -25.40 -3.90 7.34
CA TYR A 260 -24.78 -2.62 6.99
C TYR A 260 -24.22 -2.60 5.56
N CYS A 261 -23.91 -1.40 5.09
CA CYS A 261 -23.24 -1.19 3.81
C CYS A 261 -21.73 -1.10 4.00
N SER A 262 -20.96 -1.83 3.18
CA SER A 262 -19.49 -1.78 3.22
C SER A 262 -18.88 -0.57 2.54
N ARG A 263 -19.69 0.40 2.09
CA ARG A 263 -19.30 1.74 1.69
C ARG A 263 -18.50 1.90 0.39
N ILE A 264 -17.54 1.01 0.14
CA ILE A 264 -16.52 1.18 -0.91
C ILE A 264 -16.79 0.35 -2.18
N CYS A 265 -17.69 -0.64 -2.13
CA CYS A 265 -17.91 -1.60 -3.21
C CYS A 265 -18.44 -1.01 -4.52
N CYS A 266 -19.33 -0.02 -4.43
CA CYS A 266 -19.79 0.69 -5.62
C CYS A 266 -18.64 1.35 -6.39
N THR A 267 -17.68 1.93 -5.66
CA THR A 267 -16.58 2.71 -6.25
C THR A 267 -15.41 1.81 -6.67
N TYR A 268 -15.03 0.80 -5.87
CA TYR A 268 -13.95 -0.11 -6.29
C TYR A 268 -14.33 -0.94 -7.51
N ALA A 269 -15.59 -1.37 -7.66
CA ALA A 269 -16.00 -2.15 -8.83
C ALA A 269 -15.95 -1.28 -10.10
N THR A 270 -16.39 -0.02 -9.99
CA THR A 270 -16.27 0.93 -11.10
C THR A 270 -14.81 1.18 -11.46
N LYS A 271 -13.94 1.28 -10.44
CA LYS A 271 -12.50 1.43 -10.63
C LYS A 271 -11.88 0.21 -11.32
N GLU A 272 -12.18 -1.00 -10.86
CA GLU A 272 -11.74 -2.25 -11.48
C GLU A 272 -12.25 -2.38 -12.92
N ALA A 273 -13.50 -1.99 -13.18
CA ALA A 273 -14.08 -1.97 -14.52
C ALA A 273 -13.37 -0.97 -15.46
N ILE A 274 -13.09 0.25 -15.00
CA ILE A 274 -12.34 1.26 -15.77
C ILE A 274 -10.93 0.72 -16.11
N ILE A 275 -10.22 0.19 -15.11
CA ILE A 275 -8.88 -0.40 -15.32
C ILE A 275 -8.96 -1.53 -16.35
N THR A 276 -9.99 -2.35 -16.30
CA THR A 276 -10.18 -3.43 -17.27
C THR A 276 -10.39 -2.86 -18.68
N LYS A 277 -11.21 -1.83 -18.84
CA LYS A 277 -11.42 -1.14 -20.13
C LYS A 277 -10.16 -0.45 -20.66
N GLU A 278 -9.28 0.04 -19.78
CA GLU A 278 -7.96 0.58 -20.20
C GLU A 278 -7.07 -0.50 -20.84
N HIS A 279 -7.15 -1.75 -20.37
CA HIS A 279 -6.34 -2.86 -20.89
C HIS A 279 -7.02 -3.62 -22.04
N THR A 280 -8.34 -3.77 -21.96
CA THR A 280 -9.18 -4.51 -22.92
C THR A 280 -10.40 -3.66 -23.29
N PRO A 281 -10.26 -2.69 -24.21
CA PRO A 281 -11.34 -1.71 -24.50
C PRO A 281 -12.66 -2.33 -24.97
N ASP A 282 -12.58 -3.44 -25.70
CA ASP A 282 -13.75 -4.11 -26.31
C ASP A 282 -14.53 -5.01 -25.33
N VAL A 283 -14.08 -5.17 -24.08
CA VAL A 283 -14.80 -6.00 -23.10
C VAL A 283 -16.13 -5.36 -22.71
N HIS A 284 -17.20 -6.14 -22.66
CA HIS A 284 -18.49 -5.70 -22.13
C HIS A 284 -18.52 -5.86 -20.61
N ILE A 285 -18.89 -4.80 -19.88
CA ILE A 285 -18.93 -4.83 -18.42
C ILE A 285 -20.29 -4.35 -17.91
N ASP A 286 -20.95 -5.22 -17.15
CA ASP A 286 -22.17 -4.89 -16.40
C ASP A 286 -21.87 -4.85 -14.90
N ILE A 287 -22.28 -3.78 -14.21
CA ILE A 287 -22.26 -3.68 -12.75
C ILE A 287 -23.68 -3.80 -12.24
N LEU A 288 -24.00 -4.94 -11.64
CA LEU A 288 -25.33 -5.27 -11.11
C LEU A 288 -25.44 -4.77 -9.67
N TYR A 289 -26.37 -3.86 -9.43
CA TYR A 289 -26.45 -3.12 -8.17
C TYR A 289 -27.87 -2.91 -7.64
N ASN A 290 -27.99 -2.57 -6.35
CA ASN A 290 -29.24 -2.13 -5.74
C ASN A 290 -29.35 -0.59 -5.76
N ASP A 291 -28.46 0.07 -5.02
CA ASP A 291 -28.26 1.52 -5.06
C ASP A 291 -26.76 1.81 -5.20
N MET A 292 -26.41 2.79 -6.04
CA MET A 292 -25.04 3.29 -6.13
C MET A 292 -24.78 4.27 -4.99
N ARG A 293 -23.71 4.06 -4.23
CA ARG A 293 -23.30 4.91 -3.10
C ARG A 293 -21.95 5.55 -3.37
N ALA A 294 -21.94 6.56 -4.23
CA ALA A 294 -20.77 7.38 -4.54
C ALA A 294 -20.76 8.65 -3.70
N PHE A 295 -20.35 8.54 -2.43
CA PHE A 295 -20.27 9.70 -1.55
C PHE A 295 -18.82 10.10 -1.28
N GLY A 296 -18.59 11.40 -1.19
CA GLY A 296 -17.25 11.99 -1.13
C GLY A 296 -16.99 12.87 -2.35
N LYS A 297 -15.88 13.60 -2.32
CA LYS A 297 -15.51 14.53 -3.38
C LYS A 297 -15.03 13.76 -4.62
N GLY A 298 -15.67 13.97 -5.77
CA GLY A 298 -15.27 13.36 -7.04
C GLY A 298 -15.80 11.93 -7.26
N PHE A 299 -16.60 11.37 -6.35
CA PHE A 299 -17.05 9.98 -6.44
C PHE A 299 -18.22 9.82 -7.43
N GLU A 300 -19.16 10.76 -7.46
CA GLU A 300 -20.26 10.74 -8.43
C GLU A 300 -19.72 10.96 -9.85
N GLU A 301 -18.84 11.95 -10.01
CA GLU A 301 -18.16 12.23 -11.26
C GLU A 301 -17.34 11.03 -11.74
N PHE A 302 -16.79 10.24 -10.82
CA PHE A 302 -16.09 8.99 -11.13
C PHE A 302 -17.02 7.90 -11.69
N LEU A 303 -18.23 7.74 -11.15
CA LEU A 303 -19.24 6.83 -11.70
C LEU A 303 -19.70 7.30 -13.09
N VAL A 304 -20.03 8.59 -13.23
CA VAL A 304 -20.43 9.20 -14.50
C VAL A 304 -19.33 9.03 -15.55
N ARG A 305 -18.07 9.17 -15.17
CA ARG A 305 -16.94 8.90 -16.05
C ARG A 305 -16.91 7.43 -16.51
N GLY A 306 -17.12 6.50 -15.58
CA GLY A 306 -17.21 5.07 -15.92
C GLY A 306 -18.28 4.78 -16.97
N GLU A 307 -19.46 5.40 -16.85
CA GLU A 307 -20.54 5.26 -17.83
C GLU A 307 -20.24 5.96 -19.16
N THR A 308 -19.81 7.23 -19.12
CA THR A 308 -19.76 8.08 -20.32
C THR A 308 -18.47 7.98 -21.13
N GLU A 309 -17.33 7.69 -20.48
CA GLU A 309 -16.02 7.60 -21.15
C GLU A 309 -15.57 6.15 -21.38
N TYR A 310 -16.00 5.21 -20.53
CA TYR A 310 -15.54 3.81 -20.56
C TYR A 310 -16.64 2.79 -20.93
N ASP A 311 -17.86 3.24 -21.21
CA ASP A 311 -18.99 2.38 -21.61
C ASP A 311 -19.21 1.22 -20.63
N ILE A 312 -19.26 1.56 -19.33
CA ILE A 312 -19.61 0.63 -18.25
C ILE A 312 -21.12 0.73 -18.00
N HIS A 313 -21.80 -0.40 -18.03
CA HIS A 313 -23.25 -0.44 -17.88
C HIS A 313 -23.63 -0.70 -16.42
N PHE A 314 -24.36 0.24 -15.82
CA PHE A 314 -24.91 0.07 -14.47
C PHE A 314 -26.31 -0.53 -14.56
N VAL A 315 -26.46 -1.79 -14.14
CA VAL A 315 -27.72 -2.54 -14.22
C VAL A 315 -28.36 -2.63 -12.84
N LYS A 316 -29.48 -1.94 -12.65
CA LYS A 316 -30.22 -2.00 -11.38
C LYS A 316 -30.98 -3.33 -11.27
N GLY A 317 -30.55 -4.16 -10.33
CA GLY A 317 -31.12 -5.47 -10.03
C GLY A 317 -30.06 -6.43 -9.49
N ILE A 318 -30.11 -6.74 -8.20
CA ILE A 318 -29.21 -7.74 -7.60
C ILE A 318 -29.59 -9.15 -8.11
N PRO A 319 -28.64 -9.96 -8.57
CA PRO A 319 -28.90 -11.32 -9.01
C PRO A 319 -29.47 -12.21 -7.92
N SER A 320 -30.39 -13.10 -8.30
CA SER A 320 -30.95 -14.12 -7.42
C SER A 320 -30.11 -15.39 -7.36
N GLU A 321 -29.46 -15.76 -8.47
CA GLU A 321 -28.63 -16.96 -8.56
C GLU A 321 -27.67 -16.87 -9.76
N ILE A 322 -26.59 -17.65 -9.70
CA ILE A 322 -25.66 -17.91 -10.81
C ILE A 322 -25.64 -19.41 -11.09
N GLN A 323 -25.66 -19.77 -12.38
CA GLN A 323 -25.51 -21.14 -12.84
C GLN A 323 -24.38 -21.21 -13.89
N GLU A 324 -23.59 -22.28 -13.87
CA GLU A 324 -22.54 -22.50 -14.87
C GLU A 324 -23.09 -23.33 -16.05
N GLU A 325 -22.84 -22.87 -17.27
CA GLU A 325 -23.17 -23.58 -18.49
C GLU A 325 -22.21 -24.76 -18.75
N TYR A 326 -22.79 -25.92 -19.06
CA TYR A 326 -22.02 -27.12 -19.37
C TYR A 326 -21.22 -26.95 -20.67
N GLY A 327 -19.92 -27.28 -20.62
CA GLY A 327 -19.02 -27.25 -21.78
C GLY A 327 -18.29 -25.93 -21.99
N THR A 328 -18.96 -24.78 -21.84
CA THR A 328 -18.35 -23.44 -21.99
C THR A 328 -17.77 -22.90 -20.69
N ARG A 329 -18.30 -23.36 -19.54
CA ARG A 329 -18.04 -22.78 -18.21
C ARG A 329 -18.41 -21.29 -18.11
N ASN A 330 -19.29 -20.82 -18.99
CA ASN A 330 -19.85 -19.48 -18.90
C ASN A 330 -20.88 -19.43 -17.77
N LEU A 331 -21.14 -18.23 -17.26
CA LEU A 331 -21.96 -18.00 -16.09
C LEU A 331 -23.27 -17.34 -16.50
N GLN A 332 -24.37 -18.07 -16.36
CA GLN A 332 -25.70 -17.53 -16.52
C GLN A 332 -26.12 -16.86 -15.21
N VAL A 333 -26.30 -15.54 -15.25
CA VAL A 333 -26.67 -14.71 -14.12
C VAL A 333 -28.15 -14.35 -14.23
N ARG A 334 -28.94 -14.77 -13.25
CA ARG A 334 -30.36 -14.46 -13.19
C ARG A 334 -30.61 -13.21 -12.37
N HIS A 335 -31.14 -12.16 -12.99
CA HIS A 335 -31.44 -10.89 -12.32
C HIS A 335 -32.75 -10.30 -12.85
N SER A 336 -33.10 -9.09 -12.39
CA SER A 336 -34.26 -8.35 -12.89
C SER A 336 -33.84 -7.02 -13.49
N ASN A 337 -34.74 -6.43 -14.27
CA ASN A 337 -34.61 -5.02 -14.68
C ASN A 337 -34.87 -4.07 -13.49
N ALA A 338 -34.61 -2.77 -13.67
CA ALA A 338 -34.77 -1.74 -12.64
C ALA A 338 -36.20 -1.63 -12.06
N LYS A 339 -37.21 -2.10 -12.79
CA LYS A 339 -38.62 -2.11 -12.36
C LYS A 339 -39.02 -3.42 -11.67
N GLY A 340 -38.16 -4.44 -11.68
CA GLY A 340 -38.39 -5.74 -11.04
C GLY A 340 -39.44 -6.63 -11.74
N HIS A 341 -39.88 -6.26 -12.94
CA HIS A 341 -41.01 -6.94 -13.60
C HIS A 341 -40.60 -8.05 -14.56
N GLU A 342 -39.37 -8.02 -15.06
CA GLU A 342 -38.84 -9.00 -16.00
C GLU A 342 -37.63 -9.70 -15.40
N VAL A 343 -37.64 -11.02 -15.46
CA VAL A 343 -36.48 -11.86 -15.13
C VAL A 343 -35.61 -11.94 -16.37
N LEU A 344 -34.36 -11.51 -16.22
CA LEU A 344 -33.34 -11.53 -17.25
C LEU A 344 -32.33 -12.64 -16.94
N LEU A 345 -31.80 -13.25 -18.00
CA LEU A 345 -30.77 -14.28 -17.95
C LEU A 345 -29.66 -13.87 -18.91
N ASP A 346 -28.66 -13.20 -18.36
CA ASP A 346 -27.48 -12.77 -19.12
C ASP A 346 -26.31 -13.75 -18.88
N ILE A 347 -25.50 -13.95 -19.92
CA ILE A 347 -24.36 -14.87 -19.91
C ILE A 347 -23.07 -14.07 -19.86
N TYR A 348 -22.20 -14.42 -18.92
CA TYR A 348 -20.92 -13.78 -18.70
C TYR A 348 -19.78 -14.81 -18.75
N ASP A 349 -18.60 -14.37 -19.14
CA ASP A 349 -17.41 -15.22 -19.18
C ASP A 349 -16.72 -15.29 -17.80
N LEU A 350 -16.89 -14.22 -17.01
CA LEU A 350 -16.36 -14.03 -15.66
C LEU A 350 -17.35 -13.23 -14.81
N VAL A 351 -17.50 -13.60 -13.53
CA VAL A 351 -18.27 -12.83 -12.55
C VAL A 351 -17.37 -12.45 -11.38
N VAL A 352 -17.43 -11.17 -10.99
CA VAL A 352 -16.71 -10.59 -9.87
C VAL A 352 -17.68 -10.26 -8.74
N LEU A 353 -17.52 -10.90 -7.60
CA LEU A 353 -18.32 -10.69 -6.39
C LEU A 353 -17.70 -9.57 -5.56
N CYS A 354 -18.49 -8.57 -5.18
CA CYS A 354 -18.05 -7.43 -4.36
C CYS A 354 -18.47 -7.65 -2.89
N PRO A 355 -17.64 -8.30 -2.04
CA PRO A 355 -18.07 -8.82 -0.75
C PRO A 355 -18.10 -7.73 0.33
N ALA A 356 -18.79 -8.03 1.42
CA ALA A 356 -18.82 -7.15 2.58
C ALA A 356 -17.44 -7.00 3.24
N MET A 357 -17.09 -5.78 3.63
CA MET A 357 -16.04 -5.54 4.62
C MET A 357 -16.55 -5.97 5.99
N VAL A 358 -15.84 -6.89 6.63
CA VAL A 358 -16.11 -7.38 7.99
C VAL A 358 -14.92 -7.08 8.91
N PRO A 359 -15.11 -7.06 10.23
CA PRO A 359 -13.99 -6.92 11.17
C PRO A 359 -12.95 -8.02 10.93
N SER A 360 -11.67 -7.74 11.21
CA SER A 360 -10.66 -8.80 11.17
C SER A 360 -10.99 -9.91 12.17
N SER A 361 -10.75 -11.15 11.77
CA SER A 361 -10.96 -12.35 12.57
C SER A 361 -10.14 -12.36 13.86
N ASP A 362 -9.02 -11.63 13.92
CA ASP A 362 -8.16 -11.55 15.09
C ASP A 362 -8.60 -10.46 16.08
N THR A 363 -9.64 -10.80 16.85
CA THR A 363 -10.22 -9.91 17.88
C THR A 363 -9.61 -10.11 19.27
N LYS A 364 -8.60 -10.99 19.42
CA LYS A 364 -7.97 -11.30 20.72
C LYS A 364 -7.44 -10.05 21.41
N ILE A 365 -6.91 -9.12 20.62
CA ILE A 365 -6.38 -7.85 21.12
C ILE A 365 -7.45 -6.97 21.78
N PHE A 366 -8.72 -7.05 21.34
CA PHE A 366 -9.80 -6.31 21.98
C PHE A 366 -10.02 -6.81 23.40
N GLY A 367 -9.93 -8.14 23.61
CA GLY A 367 -9.98 -8.75 24.93
C GLY A 367 -8.82 -8.33 25.83
N HIS A 368 -7.59 -8.29 25.30
CA HIS A 368 -6.42 -7.83 26.05
C HIS A 368 -6.51 -6.36 26.47
N LEU A 369 -7.16 -5.52 25.65
CA LEU A 369 -7.32 -4.08 25.90
C LEU A 369 -8.62 -3.73 26.64
N GLY A 370 -9.55 -4.67 26.81
CA GLY A 370 -10.88 -4.41 27.36
C GLY A 370 -11.80 -3.60 26.43
N ILE A 371 -11.49 -3.57 25.13
CA ILE A 371 -12.27 -2.84 24.11
C ILE A 371 -13.59 -3.58 23.85
N LYS A 372 -14.67 -2.80 23.68
CA LYS A 372 -15.98 -3.33 23.28
C LYS A 372 -16.18 -3.25 21.77
N SER A 373 -16.79 -4.27 21.22
CA SER A 373 -17.28 -4.26 19.85
C SER A 373 -18.77 -3.90 19.80
N ASP A 374 -19.19 -3.32 18.68
CA ASP A 374 -20.60 -3.12 18.35
C ASP A 374 -21.27 -4.42 17.87
N GLU A 375 -22.56 -4.34 17.52
CA GLU A 375 -23.34 -5.49 17.01
C GLU A 375 -22.81 -6.05 15.68
N SER A 376 -22.02 -5.26 14.95
CA SER A 376 -21.38 -5.65 13.68
C SER A 376 -19.97 -6.22 13.89
N GLY A 377 -19.46 -6.20 15.13
CA GLY A 377 -18.14 -6.69 15.51
C GLY A 377 -17.00 -5.68 15.38
N PHE A 378 -17.27 -4.46 14.90
CA PHE A 378 -16.25 -3.39 14.84
C PHE A 378 -16.07 -2.74 16.20
N ILE A 379 -14.97 -2.00 16.42
CA ILE A 379 -14.75 -1.32 17.69
C ILE A 379 -15.81 -0.23 17.90
N GLN A 380 -16.48 -0.28 19.06
CA GLN A 380 -17.41 0.75 19.47
C GLN A 380 -16.64 1.98 19.98
N PRO A 381 -16.86 3.18 19.41
CA PRO A 381 -16.24 4.41 19.92
C PRO A 381 -16.78 4.78 21.32
N ASP A 382 -16.12 5.67 22.04
CA ASP A 382 -16.69 6.20 23.28
C ASP A 382 -17.99 6.98 23.00
N MET A 383 -19.12 6.42 23.43
CA MET A 383 -20.45 7.01 23.28
C MET A 383 -20.62 8.35 24.02
N LYS A 384 -19.68 8.71 24.90
CA LYS A 384 -19.66 10.00 25.61
C LYS A 384 -18.82 11.06 24.90
N SER A 385 -18.05 10.67 23.88
CA SER A 385 -17.18 11.56 23.12
C SER A 385 -17.74 11.81 21.72
N LEU A 386 -17.41 12.97 21.16
CA LEU A 386 -17.62 13.25 19.73
C LEU A 386 -16.43 12.76 18.88
N MET A 387 -15.33 12.35 19.52
CA MET A 387 -14.12 11.90 18.84
C MET A 387 -14.24 10.42 18.46
N ILE A 388 -14.44 10.16 17.17
CA ILE A 388 -14.62 8.80 16.64
C ILE A 388 -13.35 7.93 16.70
N SER A 389 -12.20 8.50 17.03
CA SER A 389 -10.94 7.76 17.21
C SER A 389 -10.68 7.36 18.66
N GLU A 390 -11.52 7.79 19.61
CA GLU A 390 -11.42 7.36 21.01
C GLU A 390 -12.17 6.06 21.24
N THR A 391 -11.53 5.13 21.95
CA THR A 391 -12.22 3.96 22.49
C THR A 391 -12.80 4.29 23.86
N GLY A 392 -13.61 3.39 24.43
CA GLY A 392 -14.07 3.51 25.82
C GLY A 392 -12.98 3.33 26.89
N ILE A 393 -11.72 3.11 26.49
CA ILE A 393 -10.57 2.87 27.37
C ILE A 393 -9.61 4.07 27.26
N PRO A 394 -9.38 4.84 28.34
CA PRO A 394 -8.46 5.97 28.32
C PRO A 394 -7.04 5.58 27.89
N GLY A 395 -6.39 6.40 27.06
CA GLY A 395 -5.07 6.12 26.48
C GLY A 395 -5.05 5.08 25.35
N VAL A 396 -6.20 4.52 24.97
CA VAL A 396 -6.35 3.58 23.86
C VAL A 396 -7.24 4.20 22.78
N HIS A 397 -6.66 4.39 21.60
CA HIS A 397 -7.31 5.01 20.45
C HIS A 397 -7.41 4.01 19.29
N MET A 398 -8.16 4.38 18.26
CA MET A 398 -8.33 3.55 17.05
C MET A 398 -8.32 4.38 15.77
N CYS A 399 -7.91 3.76 14.67
CA CYS A 399 -8.00 4.36 13.35
C CYS A 399 -8.18 3.34 12.22
N GLY A 400 -8.79 3.78 11.12
CA GLY A 400 -8.98 2.96 9.94
C GLY A 400 -10.18 2.02 10.05
N ALA A 401 -10.19 0.98 9.22
CA ALA A 401 -11.36 0.12 9.02
C ALA A 401 -11.77 -0.72 10.24
N VAL A 402 -10.95 -0.76 11.30
CA VAL A 402 -11.29 -1.45 12.57
C VAL A 402 -12.51 -0.85 13.28
N HIS A 403 -12.81 0.43 13.02
CA HIS A 403 -13.98 1.14 13.54
C HIS A 403 -15.25 0.86 12.72
N MET A 404 -15.16 0.81 11.39
CA MET A 404 -16.28 0.60 10.47
C MET A 404 -15.78 0.56 9.02
N PRO A 405 -16.57 0.05 8.05
CA PRO A 405 -16.23 0.14 6.63
C PRO A 405 -15.95 1.58 6.17
N LYS A 406 -14.78 1.81 5.56
CA LYS A 406 -14.33 3.12 5.08
C LYS A 406 -13.28 2.99 3.98
N ASP A 407 -13.13 4.07 3.22
CA ASP A 407 -12.12 4.22 2.18
C ASP A 407 -10.77 4.68 2.74
N ILE A 408 -9.79 4.82 1.85
CA ILE A 408 -8.42 5.21 2.18
C ILE A 408 -8.35 6.65 2.74
N PRO A 409 -8.92 7.69 2.09
CA PRO A 409 -8.88 9.06 2.62
C PRO A 409 -9.39 9.18 4.06
N ASP A 410 -10.54 8.58 4.36
CA ASP A 410 -11.09 8.61 5.72
C ASP A 410 -10.21 7.83 6.71
N SER A 411 -9.61 6.72 6.27
CA SER A 411 -8.68 5.94 7.10
C SER A 411 -7.42 6.73 7.44
N VAL A 412 -6.88 7.48 6.47
CA VAL A 412 -5.71 8.35 6.64
C VAL A 412 -6.04 9.50 7.60
N ALA A 413 -7.17 10.18 7.40
CA ALA A 413 -7.62 11.26 8.27
C ALA A 413 -7.81 10.77 9.72
N GLN A 414 -8.43 9.60 9.90
CA GLN A 414 -8.59 8.99 11.22
C GLN A 414 -7.24 8.59 11.84
N GLY A 415 -6.26 8.20 11.03
CA GLY A 415 -4.88 7.94 11.45
C GLY A 415 -4.23 9.17 12.10
N SER A 416 -4.28 10.32 11.41
CA SER A 416 -3.77 11.58 11.95
C SER A 416 -4.54 12.06 13.19
N ALA A 417 -5.86 11.86 13.22
CA ALA A 417 -6.67 12.16 14.41
C ALA A 417 -6.25 11.29 15.61
N ALA A 418 -6.02 9.99 15.41
CA ALA A 418 -5.57 9.09 16.48
C ALA A 418 -4.16 9.43 16.95
N ALA A 419 -3.25 9.83 16.05
CA ALA A 419 -1.93 10.34 16.42
C ALA A 419 -2.03 11.57 17.33
N ALA A 420 -2.83 12.58 16.93
CA ALA A 420 -3.02 13.78 17.74
C ALA A 420 -3.56 13.45 19.14
N LEU A 421 -4.58 12.59 19.24
CA LEU A 421 -5.14 12.16 20.52
C LEU A 421 -4.12 11.41 21.38
N ALA A 422 -3.32 10.52 20.78
CA ALA A 422 -2.31 9.74 21.50
C ALA A 422 -1.22 10.61 22.13
N THR A 423 -1.03 11.85 21.65
CA THR A 423 -0.05 12.80 22.20
C THR A 423 -0.56 13.67 23.35
N LEU A 424 -1.87 13.71 23.63
CA LEU A 424 -2.45 14.66 24.59
C LEU A 424 -1.82 14.58 25.98
N ASP A 425 -1.40 13.39 26.40
CA ASP A 425 -0.80 13.14 27.72
C ASP A 425 0.69 12.78 27.64
N LEU A 426 1.33 12.99 26.48
CA LEU A 426 2.75 12.74 26.28
C LEU A 426 3.56 14.03 26.39
N THR A 427 4.71 13.95 27.06
CA THR A 427 5.73 14.99 26.94
C THR A 427 6.51 14.71 25.67
N ILE A 428 6.47 15.63 24.70
CA ILE A 428 7.20 15.52 23.45
C ILE A 428 8.59 16.14 23.62
N ALA A 429 9.64 15.36 23.34
CA ALA A 429 11.00 15.88 23.36
C ALA A 429 11.23 16.83 22.19
N GLN A 430 11.93 17.93 22.41
CA GLN A 430 12.37 18.79 21.31
C GLN A 430 13.44 18.06 20.51
N GLY A 431 13.23 17.95 19.19
CA GLY A 431 14.14 17.24 18.30
C GLY A 431 15.55 17.81 18.31
N ASP A 432 16.52 16.92 18.36
CA ASP A 432 17.94 17.15 18.18
C ASP A 432 18.16 17.58 16.72
N GLY A 433 18.96 18.63 16.49
CA GLY A 433 19.22 19.15 15.14
C GLY A 433 19.83 18.09 14.20
N THR A 434 19.72 18.35 12.89
CA THR A 434 20.32 17.52 11.84
C THR A 434 21.83 17.35 12.01
N GLU A 435 22.35 16.16 11.68
CA GLU A 435 23.80 15.88 11.69
C GLU A 435 24.53 16.82 10.71
N ALA A 436 25.71 17.31 11.12
CA ALA A 436 26.51 18.21 10.30
C ALA A 436 27.20 17.44 9.14
N LEU A 437 27.18 18.02 7.93
CA LEU A 437 27.90 17.51 6.75
C LEU A 437 29.41 17.40 7.01
N THR A 438 30.06 16.40 6.42
CA THR A 438 31.52 16.23 6.53
C THR A 438 32.28 17.13 5.56
N GLU A 439 33.59 17.34 5.77
CA GLU A 439 34.43 18.11 4.84
C GLU A 439 34.48 17.48 3.43
N GLU A 440 34.48 16.14 3.34
CA GLU A 440 34.44 15.42 2.06
C GLU A 440 33.13 15.68 1.29
N ASP A 441 31.99 15.77 2.01
CA ASP A 441 30.70 16.10 1.41
C ASP A 441 30.73 17.51 0.81
N LEU A 442 31.30 18.48 1.54
CA LEU A 442 31.42 19.87 1.09
C LEU A 442 32.32 19.98 -0.16
N GLU A 443 33.44 19.26 -0.22
CA GLU A 443 34.33 19.25 -1.39
C GLU A 443 33.67 18.63 -2.63
N LEU A 444 32.99 17.48 -2.45
CA LEU A 444 32.28 16.80 -3.54
C LEU A 444 31.16 17.69 -4.12
N MET A 445 30.52 18.48 -3.25
CA MET A 445 29.43 19.37 -3.60
C MET A 445 29.90 20.64 -4.33
N ALA A 446 31.16 21.04 -4.14
CA ALA A 446 31.84 22.16 -4.81
C ALA A 446 32.56 21.77 -6.12
N ALA A 447 32.73 20.47 -6.39
CA ALA A 447 33.34 19.96 -7.62
C ALA A 447 32.44 20.13 -8.87
N GLU A 448 33.02 19.92 -10.07
CA GLU A 448 32.22 19.93 -11.31
C GLU A 448 31.02 18.97 -11.23
N PRO A 449 29.85 19.32 -11.81
CA PRO A 449 28.67 18.47 -11.76
C PRO A 449 28.94 17.07 -12.34
N ARG A 450 28.65 16.06 -11.53
CA ARG A 450 28.66 14.62 -11.84
C ARG A 450 27.27 14.08 -11.54
N ILE A 451 26.45 14.03 -12.57
CA ILE A 451 25.02 13.78 -12.46
C ILE A 451 24.74 12.31 -12.70
N GLY A 452 24.00 11.68 -11.78
CA GLY A 452 23.34 10.39 -12.03
C GLY A 452 21.91 10.61 -12.50
N VAL A 453 21.46 9.85 -13.50
CA VAL A 453 20.09 9.93 -14.02
C VAL A 453 19.41 8.57 -13.92
N ILE A 454 18.39 8.46 -13.08
CA ILE A 454 17.59 7.23 -12.92
C ILE A 454 16.27 7.39 -13.66
N ILE A 455 15.92 6.43 -14.52
CA ILE A 455 14.65 6.41 -15.25
C ILE A 455 13.76 5.32 -14.66
N CYS A 456 12.57 5.69 -14.20
CA CYS A 456 11.60 4.75 -13.65
C CYS A 456 10.73 4.15 -14.76
N SER A 457 10.54 2.83 -14.76
CA SER A 457 9.65 2.14 -15.71
C SER A 457 8.21 2.03 -15.23
N CYS A 458 7.97 1.85 -13.93
CA CYS A 458 6.67 1.77 -13.26
C CYS A 458 5.55 1.01 -14.02
N GLY A 459 5.86 -0.10 -14.68
CA GLY A 459 4.90 -0.90 -15.45
C GLY A 459 4.15 -0.09 -16.52
N ILE A 460 2.83 -0.28 -16.65
CA ILE A 460 2.02 0.46 -17.63
C ILE A 460 1.95 1.97 -17.34
N ASN A 461 2.24 2.40 -16.11
CA ASN A 461 2.14 3.82 -15.74
C ASN A 461 3.17 4.71 -16.45
N ILE A 462 4.33 4.17 -16.83
CA ILE A 462 5.36 4.93 -17.57
C ILE A 462 5.80 4.12 -18.81
N ALA A 463 6.30 2.90 -18.64
CA ALA A 463 6.81 2.10 -19.75
C ALA A 463 5.74 1.64 -20.75
N GLY A 464 4.45 1.71 -20.37
CA GLY A 464 3.33 1.53 -21.30
C GLY A 464 3.31 2.58 -22.42
N THR A 465 3.62 3.84 -22.09
CA THR A 465 3.51 5.00 -22.99
C THR A 465 4.86 5.59 -23.39
N VAL A 466 5.93 5.34 -22.65
CA VAL A 466 7.26 5.92 -22.89
C VAL A 466 8.27 4.81 -23.10
N ASP A 467 9.10 4.89 -24.16
CA ASP A 467 10.27 4.01 -24.30
C ASP A 467 11.38 4.43 -23.32
N VAL A 468 11.29 3.87 -22.12
CA VAL A 468 12.21 4.15 -21.03
C VAL A 468 13.64 3.66 -21.30
N ALA A 469 13.85 2.70 -22.21
CA ALA A 469 15.18 2.27 -22.60
C ALA A 469 15.84 3.33 -23.49
N GLU A 470 15.08 3.88 -24.44
CA GLU A 470 15.53 4.98 -25.30
C GLU A 470 15.83 6.24 -24.48
N VAL A 471 14.95 6.62 -23.54
CA VAL A 471 15.18 7.76 -22.64
C VAL A 471 16.44 7.56 -21.78
N THR A 472 16.69 6.33 -21.30
CA THR A 472 17.91 6.01 -20.53
C THR A 472 19.17 6.16 -21.38
N GLN A 473 19.14 5.66 -22.62
CA GLN A 473 20.26 5.80 -23.55
C GLN A 473 20.51 7.27 -23.89
N TYR A 474 19.46 8.03 -24.19
CA TYR A 474 19.57 9.47 -24.45
C TYR A 474 20.17 10.22 -23.26
N ALA A 475 19.70 9.93 -22.04
CA ALA A 475 20.20 10.56 -20.82
C ALA A 475 21.70 10.34 -20.61
N SER A 476 22.23 9.16 -20.96
CA SER A 476 23.66 8.84 -20.86
C SER A 476 24.55 9.72 -21.75
N GLY A 477 24.01 10.30 -22.82
CA GLY A 477 24.72 11.21 -23.73
C GLY A 477 24.66 12.68 -23.33
N LEU A 478 23.91 13.04 -22.28
CA LEU A 478 23.78 14.42 -21.85
C LEU A 478 25.05 14.90 -21.12
N PRO A 479 25.44 16.19 -21.27
CA PRO A 479 26.68 16.65 -20.66
C PRO A 479 26.60 16.61 -19.13
N ASN A 480 27.69 16.24 -18.47
CA ASN A 480 27.83 16.01 -17.02
C ASN A 480 27.10 14.78 -16.46
N VAL A 481 26.37 14.02 -17.29
CA VAL A 481 25.82 12.73 -16.87
C VAL A 481 26.92 11.67 -16.91
N VAL A 482 27.20 11.06 -15.77
CA VAL A 482 28.26 10.03 -15.64
C VAL A 482 27.69 8.64 -15.36
N TYR A 483 26.41 8.56 -15.04
CA TYR A 483 25.68 7.32 -14.78
C TYR A 483 24.22 7.49 -15.21
N SER A 484 23.70 6.52 -15.96
CA SER A 484 22.27 6.44 -16.22
C SER A 484 21.79 5.00 -16.12
N LYS A 485 20.64 4.79 -15.46
CA LYS A 485 20.08 3.46 -15.25
C LYS A 485 18.57 3.48 -15.23
N ASN A 486 17.99 2.46 -15.85
CA ASN A 486 16.57 2.16 -15.73
C ASN A 486 16.32 1.27 -14.50
N LEU A 487 15.32 1.63 -13.68
CA LEU A 487 14.82 0.80 -12.58
C LEU A 487 13.32 0.58 -12.75
N LEU A 488 12.84 -0.61 -12.37
CA LEU A 488 11.41 -0.93 -12.49
C LEU A 488 10.56 -0.04 -11.58
N TYR A 489 10.94 0.03 -10.30
CA TYR A 489 10.29 0.89 -9.30
C TYR A 489 11.34 1.72 -8.58
N SER A 490 11.67 2.91 -9.08
CA SER A 490 12.75 3.72 -8.47
C SER A 490 12.50 4.07 -6.99
N CYS A 491 11.25 4.03 -6.53
CA CYS A 491 10.83 4.34 -5.17
C CYS A 491 10.85 3.14 -4.19
N SER A 492 11.15 1.93 -4.65
CA SER A 492 11.21 0.75 -3.79
C SER A 492 12.50 0.73 -2.95
N SER A 493 12.48 -0.02 -1.85
CA SER A 493 13.60 -0.10 -0.90
C SER A 493 14.89 -0.65 -1.55
N ASP A 494 14.78 -1.64 -2.43
CA ASP A 494 15.89 -2.20 -3.21
C ASP A 494 16.45 -1.18 -4.22
N ALA A 495 15.59 -0.45 -4.92
CA ALA A 495 15.99 0.59 -5.85
C ALA A 495 16.77 1.71 -5.16
N GLN A 496 16.38 2.08 -3.95
CA GLN A 496 17.10 3.08 -3.18
C GLN A 496 18.50 2.62 -2.75
N VAL A 497 18.69 1.35 -2.41
CA VAL A 497 20.03 0.79 -2.17
C VAL A 497 20.88 0.93 -3.43
N VAL A 498 20.34 0.57 -4.59
CA VAL A 498 21.03 0.73 -5.89
C VAL A 498 21.39 2.21 -6.17
N ILE A 499 20.53 3.15 -5.80
CA ILE A 499 20.81 4.59 -5.94
C ILE A 499 21.95 5.02 -5.01
N LYS A 500 21.93 4.61 -3.74
CA LYS A 500 22.97 4.93 -2.76
C LYS A 500 24.33 4.36 -3.16
N ASP A 501 24.36 3.12 -3.66
CA ASP A 501 25.57 2.48 -4.16
C ASP A 501 26.11 3.23 -5.38
N ALA A 502 25.23 3.59 -6.33
CA ALA A 502 25.63 4.36 -7.51
C ALA A 502 26.22 5.74 -7.15
N ILE A 503 25.68 6.43 -6.13
CA ILE A 503 26.21 7.70 -5.63
C ILE A 503 27.67 7.53 -5.19
N LYS A 504 27.96 6.48 -4.41
CA LYS A 504 29.30 6.21 -3.88
C LYS A 504 30.26 5.71 -4.96
N GLU A 505 29.84 4.71 -5.74
CA GLU A 505 30.68 4.06 -6.76
C GLU A 505 31.07 5.02 -7.89
N HIS A 506 30.12 5.83 -8.37
CA HIS A 506 30.36 6.76 -9.47
C HIS A 506 30.73 8.16 -9.01
N LYS A 507 30.83 8.40 -7.69
CA LYS A 507 31.09 9.72 -7.08
C LYS A 507 30.13 10.76 -7.65
N LEU A 508 28.83 10.46 -7.60
CA LEU A 508 27.80 11.39 -8.04
C LEU A 508 27.68 12.51 -7.01
N ASN A 509 27.55 13.75 -7.46
CA ASN A 509 27.30 14.89 -6.57
C ASN A 509 25.93 15.55 -6.82
N ARG A 510 25.20 15.09 -7.84
CA ARG A 510 23.82 15.49 -8.14
C ARG A 510 23.04 14.28 -8.63
N LEU A 511 21.76 14.19 -8.30
CA LEU A 511 20.89 13.11 -8.77
C LEU A 511 19.65 13.67 -9.46
N VAL A 512 19.36 13.15 -10.65
CA VAL A 512 18.08 13.33 -11.34
C VAL A 512 17.34 12.01 -11.33
N VAL A 513 16.08 12.02 -10.88
CA VAL A 513 15.19 10.85 -11.03
C VAL A 513 14.03 11.23 -11.93
N ALA A 514 13.96 10.58 -13.09
CA ALA A 514 12.85 10.68 -14.03
C ALA A 514 11.76 9.69 -13.65
N SER A 515 10.72 10.20 -12.98
CA SER A 515 9.65 9.35 -12.42
C SER A 515 8.34 10.13 -12.21
N CYS A 516 7.68 9.89 -11.08
CA CYS A 516 6.37 10.39 -10.69
C CYS A 516 6.42 11.87 -10.24
N THR A 517 5.32 12.36 -9.66
CA THR A 517 5.22 13.75 -9.17
C THR A 517 6.15 14.07 -7.99
N PRO A 518 6.77 15.28 -7.97
CA PRO A 518 7.57 15.76 -6.84
C PRO A 518 6.83 15.73 -5.51
N ARG A 519 5.53 16.04 -5.53
CA ARG A 519 4.71 16.14 -4.33
C ARG A 519 4.72 14.87 -3.46
N THR A 520 4.82 13.69 -4.07
CA THR A 520 4.75 12.41 -3.34
C THR A 520 6.10 11.73 -3.18
N HIS A 521 7.06 11.99 -4.07
CA HIS A 521 8.31 11.22 -4.15
C HIS A 521 9.57 12.04 -3.89
N GLU A 522 9.52 13.36 -3.98
CA GLU A 522 10.71 14.19 -3.72
C GLU A 522 11.27 13.99 -2.31
N PRO A 523 10.48 13.98 -1.22
CA PRO A 523 11.01 13.75 0.13
C PRO A 523 11.77 12.41 0.25
N LEU A 524 11.22 11.35 -0.34
CA LEU A 524 11.80 10.01 -0.35
C LEU A 524 13.19 9.96 -1.00
N PHE A 525 13.34 10.58 -2.17
CA PHE A 525 14.61 10.61 -2.88
C PHE A 525 15.62 11.56 -2.24
N ARG A 526 15.14 12.68 -1.68
CA ARG A 526 15.94 13.60 -0.87
C ARG A 526 16.57 12.90 0.34
N ALA A 527 15.77 12.16 1.11
CA ALA A 527 16.26 11.34 2.21
C ALA A 527 17.24 10.25 1.72
N THR A 528 16.96 9.64 0.56
CA THR A 528 17.85 8.62 -0.02
C THR A 528 19.23 9.15 -0.38
N ILE A 529 19.35 10.36 -0.94
CA ILE A 529 20.66 10.94 -1.25
C ILE A 529 21.36 11.47 0.01
N GLU A 530 20.60 11.93 1.01
CA GLU A 530 21.10 12.37 2.31
C GLU A 530 21.76 11.21 3.07
N GLU A 531 21.12 10.05 3.11
CA GLU A 531 21.72 8.80 3.63
C GLU A 531 22.98 8.35 2.88
N ALA A 532 23.18 8.84 1.65
CA ALA A 532 24.38 8.56 0.87
C ALA A 532 25.51 9.59 1.09
N GLY A 533 25.28 10.64 1.89
CA GLY A 533 26.23 11.72 2.17
C GLY A 533 26.05 12.98 1.31
N LEU A 534 24.99 13.07 0.50
CA LEU A 534 24.74 14.28 -0.31
C LEU A 534 23.73 15.19 0.37
N ASN A 535 23.96 16.50 0.27
CA ASN A 535 22.94 17.46 0.66
C ASN A 535 21.64 17.24 -0.13
N LYS A 536 20.52 17.11 0.59
CA LYS A 536 19.23 16.73 0.01
C LYS A 536 18.70 17.68 -1.07
N TYR A 537 19.19 18.92 -1.15
CA TYR A 537 18.81 19.89 -2.17
C TYR A 537 19.57 19.73 -3.49
N LEU A 538 20.50 18.78 -3.55
CA LEU A 538 21.25 18.39 -4.75
C LEU A 538 20.54 17.35 -5.60
N PHE A 539 19.21 17.44 -5.59
CA PHE A 539 18.28 16.52 -6.20
C PHE A 539 17.33 17.26 -7.15
N GLU A 540 17.01 16.65 -8.29
CA GLU A 540 15.96 17.11 -9.19
C GLU A 540 15.06 15.93 -9.61
N LEU A 541 13.76 16.17 -9.69
CA LEU A 541 12.80 15.19 -10.19
C LEU A 541 12.27 15.59 -11.56
N ALA A 542 12.50 14.74 -12.58
CA ALA A 542 11.87 14.92 -13.89
C ALA A 542 10.53 14.16 -13.88
N ASN A 543 9.41 14.90 -13.87
CA ASN A 543 8.09 14.28 -13.92
C ASN A 543 7.79 13.77 -15.33
N ILE A 544 8.03 12.48 -15.58
CA ILE A 544 7.72 11.80 -16.86
C ILE A 544 6.44 10.95 -16.78
N ARG A 545 5.72 10.99 -15.65
CA ARG A 545 4.45 10.29 -15.48
C ARG A 545 3.27 11.23 -15.73
N GLU A 546 2.97 12.12 -14.80
CA GLU A 546 1.79 12.99 -14.85
C GLU A 546 1.92 14.05 -15.96
N HIS A 547 3.13 14.53 -16.24
CA HIS A 547 3.34 15.53 -17.30
C HIS A 547 3.61 14.92 -18.69
N CYS A 548 3.74 13.60 -18.77
CA CYS A 548 4.11 12.90 -19.99
C CYS A 548 3.28 11.63 -20.19
N SER A 549 3.66 10.50 -19.60
CA SER A 549 3.00 9.19 -19.85
C SER A 549 1.47 9.21 -19.78
N TRP A 550 0.87 9.83 -18.75
CA TRP A 550 -0.58 9.80 -18.57
C TRP A 550 -1.37 10.67 -19.55
N ILE A 551 -0.73 11.70 -20.11
CA ILE A 551 -1.40 12.65 -21.02
C ILE A 551 -1.32 12.17 -22.49
N HIS A 552 -0.35 11.31 -22.82
CA HIS A 552 -0.03 10.92 -24.20
C HIS A 552 -0.20 9.41 -24.44
N GLN A 553 -1.15 8.77 -23.75
CA GLN A 553 -1.36 7.30 -23.82
C GLN A 553 -1.52 6.76 -25.25
N ALA A 554 -2.01 7.59 -26.19
CA ALA A 554 -2.18 7.24 -27.59
C ALA A 554 -0.93 7.47 -28.47
N ASP A 555 0.06 8.25 -28.01
CA ASP A 555 1.15 8.80 -28.84
C ASP A 555 2.53 8.47 -28.24
N LYS A 556 2.89 7.17 -28.24
CA LYS A 556 4.10 6.66 -27.59
C LYS A 556 5.41 7.32 -28.05
N ASP A 557 5.57 7.54 -29.35
CA ASP A 557 6.80 8.11 -29.91
C ASP A 557 6.97 9.57 -29.45
N GLU A 558 5.90 10.38 -29.54
CA GLU A 558 5.90 11.77 -29.07
C GLU A 558 6.06 11.87 -27.56
N ALA A 559 5.44 10.96 -26.80
CA ALA A 559 5.63 10.86 -25.35
C ALA A 559 7.10 10.56 -25.01
N THR A 560 7.76 9.72 -25.79
CA THR A 560 9.17 9.37 -25.59
C THR A 560 10.08 10.57 -25.84
N LEU A 561 9.88 11.31 -26.93
CA LEU A 561 10.60 12.56 -27.21
C LEU A 561 10.38 13.61 -26.12
N LYS A 562 9.13 13.78 -25.66
CA LYS A 562 8.81 14.69 -24.58
C LYS A 562 9.49 14.30 -23.27
N ALA A 563 9.54 13.00 -22.94
CA ALA A 563 10.24 12.51 -21.76
C ALA A 563 11.75 12.81 -21.84
N MET A 564 12.37 12.65 -23.00
CA MET A 564 13.77 13.04 -23.22
C MET A 564 14.00 14.53 -23.00
N ASP A 565 13.10 15.39 -23.48
CA ASP A 565 13.19 16.83 -23.27
C ASP A 565 13.05 17.21 -21.79
N LEU A 566 12.10 16.58 -21.07
CA LEU A 566 11.94 16.76 -19.62
C LEU A 566 13.20 16.36 -18.87
N VAL A 567 13.79 15.21 -19.19
CA VAL A 567 15.06 14.76 -18.60
C VAL A 567 16.20 15.71 -18.93
N ARG A 568 16.31 16.19 -20.19
CA ARG A 568 17.33 17.17 -20.59
C ARG A 568 17.21 18.45 -19.77
N MET A 569 16.00 18.98 -19.58
CA MET A 569 15.77 20.18 -18.79
C MET A 569 16.12 19.96 -17.31
N SER A 570 15.72 18.84 -16.72
CA SER A 570 16.07 18.51 -15.33
C SER A 570 17.57 18.31 -15.15
N VAL A 571 18.28 17.68 -16.09
CA VAL A 571 19.75 17.59 -16.07
C VAL A 571 20.39 18.98 -16.17
N ALA A 572 19.89 19.85 -17.05
CA ALA A 572 20.39 21.22 -17.16
C ALA A 572 20.20 22.00 -15.85
N ARG A 573 19.07 21.83 -15.17
CA ARG A 573 18.79 22.42 -13.85
C ARG A 573 19.68 21.83 -12.76
N ALA A 574 19.87 20.51 -12.74
CA ALA A 574 20.70 19.82 -11.76
C ALA A 574 22.16 20.30 -11.75
N LYS A 575 22.68 20.77 -12.89
CA LYS A 575 24.01 21.41 -12.97
C LYS A 575 24.15 22.68 -12.17
N LEU A 576 23.04 23.39 -11.96
CA LEU A 576 22.98 24.68 -11.29
C LEU A 576 22.51 24.55 -9.84
N LEU A 577 22.22 23.34 -9.37
CA LEU A 577 21.85 23.11 -7.97
C LEU A 577 23.05 23.37 -7.08
N GLU A 578 22.81 24.11 -6.01
CA GLU A 578 23.77 24.40 -4.96
C GLU A 578 23.31 23.79 -3.65
N ALA A 579 24.26 23.45 -2.79
CA ALA A 579 24.00 23.05 -1.41
C ALA A 579 23.10 24.08 -0.71
N GLN A 580 22.04 23.64 -0.03
CA GLN A 580 21.21 24.54 0.78
C GLN A 580 21.15 24.05 2.22
N GLU A 581 20.99 24.98 3.15
CA GLU A 581 20.74 24.70 4.57
C GLU A 581 19.26 24.91 4.87
N GLU A 582 18.72 24.16 5.83
CA GLU A 582 17.36 24.40 6.31
C GLU A 582 17.31 25.66 7.16
N ALA A 583 16.45 26.59 6.76
CA ALA A 583 16.19 27.78 7.55
C ALA A 583 15.42 27.40 8.81
N VAL A 584 16.06 27.52 9.97
CA VAL A 584 15.39 27.38 11.27
C VAL A 584 14.82 28.74 11.66
N THR A 585 13.51 28.80 11.87
CA THR A 585 12.84 29.99 12.40
C THR A 585 12.12 29.65 13.69
N GLN A 586 12.11 30.58 14.64
CA GLN A 586 11.24 30.48 15.80
C GLN A 586 9.79 30.69 15.36
N ILE A 587 8.91 29.78 15.76
CA ILE A 587 7.47 29.90 15.57
C ILE A 587 6.82 30.16 16.93
N GLU A 588 5.78 31.00 16.96
CA GLU A 588 4.90 31.09 18.11
C GLU A 588 3.93 29.90 18.05
N PRO A 589 3.84 29.05 19.08
CA PRO A 589 2.97 27.87 19.08
C PRO A 589 1.51 28.29 19.30
N SER A 590 0.95 29.00 18.32
CA SER A 590 -0.45 29.41 18.28
C SER A 590 -1.11 28.84 17.04
N VAL A 591 -2.31 28.28 17.21
CA VAL A 591 -3.11 27.73 16.12
C VAL A 591 -4.33 28.62 15.96
N LEU A 592 -4.47 29.25 14.79
CA LEU A 592 -5.70 29.95 14.41
C LEU A 592 -6.64 28.95 13.73
N VAL A 593 -7.77 28.68 14.37
CA VAL A 593 -8.86 27.92 13.75
C VAL A 593 -9.78 28.90 13.03
N ILE A 594 -9.91 28.76 11.71
CA ILE A 594 -10.79 29.60 10.88
C ILE A 594 -12.08 28.84 10.60
N GLY A 595 -13.19 29.37 11.13
CA GLY A 595 -14.51 28.75 11.09
C GLY A 595 -14.90 28.08 12.40
N ALA A 596 -16.19 27.96 12.67
CA ALA A 596 -16.76 27.35 13.88
C ALA A 596 -17.96 26.43 13.56
N GLY A 597 -17.96 25.84 12.36
CA GLY A 597 -18.97 24.88 11.90
C GLY A 597 -18.56 23.43 12.12
N VAL A 598 -19.27 22.48 11.49
CA VAL A 598 -19.03 21.01 11.59
C VAL A 598 -17.84 20.56 10.72
N ALA A 599 -16.79 21.38 10.63
CA ALA A 599 -15.65 21.18 9.72
C ALA A 599 -14.67 20.14 10.24
#